data_AF-A0A9R0QCZ5-F1
#
_entry.id   AF-A0A9R0QCZ5-F1
#
_cell.length_a   1.000
_cell.length_b   1.000
_cell.length_c   1.000
_cell.angle_alpha   90.00
_cell.angle_beta   90.00
_cell.angle_gamma   90.00
#
_symmetry.space_group_name_H-M   'P 1'
#
loop_
_entity.id
_entity.type
_entity.pdbx_description
1 polymer ?
#
loop_
_entity_poly.entity_id
_entity_poly.type
_entity_poly.pdbx_seq_one_letter_code
_entity_poly.pdbx_strand_id
1 'polypeptide(L)' 'MERTTVEDMDIAVRAHLKGWKFLYLNDVECQCELPESYEAYRKQQHRWHSGPMQLFRLCFVDIIKSKV' A
#
# COMPACT_ATOMS: atom_id res chain seq x y z
N MET A 1 -6.75 16.67 -3.72
CA MET A 1 -7.78 15.77 -3.15
C MET A 1 -7.19 14.36 -3.24
N GLU A 2 -6.92 13.73 -2.10
CA GLU A 2 -6.22 12.44 -2.02
C GLU A 2 -7.06 11.32 -2.65
N ARG A 3 -6.45 10.55 -3.56
CA ARG A 3 -7.10 9.50 -4.38
C ARG A 3 -7.46 8.24 -3.59
N THR A 4 -6.76 7.97 -2.50
CA THR A 4 -6.94 6.80 -1.64
C THR A 4 -6.41 7.08 -0.23
N THR A 5 -6.84 6.31 0.76
CA THR A 5 -6.34 6.33 2.15
C THR A 5 -5.05 5.52 2.36
N VAL A 6 -4.52 4.92 1.28
CA VAL A 6 -3.27 4.14 1.23
C VAL A 6 -2.37 4.70 0.12
N GLU A 7 -1.91 5.93 0.32
CA GLU A 7 -1.14 6.71 -0.64
C GLU A 7 0.21 6.07 -0.98
N ASP A 8 0.84 5.43 0.01
CA ASP A 8 2.07 4.66 -0.12
C ASP A 8 1.92 3.51 -1.13
N MET A 9 0.84 2.74 -1.03
CA MET A 9 0.51 1.65 -1.94
C MET A 9 0.13 2.16 -3.33
N ASP A 10 -0.60 3.28 -3.45
CA ASP A 10 -0.92 3.87 -4.75
C ASP A 10 0.33 4.32 -5.50
N ILE A 11 1.28 4.94 -4.79
CA ILE A 11 2.58 5.31 -5.34
C ILE A 11 3.34 4.06 -5.78
N ALA A 12 3.39 3.02 -4.95
CA ALA A 12 4.08 1.77 -5.27
C ALA A 12 3.50 1.10 -6.52
N VAL A 13 2.17 0.98 -6.62
CA VAL A 13 1.49 0.41 -7.80
C VAL A 13 1.82 1.23 -9.05
N ARG A 14 1.74 2.55 -9.00
CA ARG A 14 2.06 3.41 -10.16
C ARG A 14 3.53 3.34 -10.57
N ALA A 15 4.45 3.23 -9.62
CA ALA A 15 5.87 3.03 -9.92
C ALA A 15 6.10 1.68 -10.61
N HIS A 16 5.46 0.61 -10.10
CA HIS A 16 5.54 -0.71 -10.70
C HIS A 16 5.06 -0.73 -12.15
N LEU A 17 3.88 -0.16 -12.41
CA LEU A 17 3.29 -0.06 -13.75
C LEU A 17 4.13 0.77 -14.74
N LYS A 18 5.11 1.53 -14.23
CA LYS A 18 6.11 2.26 -15.05
C LYS A 18 7.41 1.48 -15.26
N GLY A 19 7.48 0.20 -14.88
CA GLY A 19 8.66 -0.64 -15.06
C GLY A 19 9.67 -0.59 -13.92
N TRP A 20 9.35 0.06 -12.79
CA TRP A 20 10.25 0.10 -11.64
C TRP A 20 10.27 -1.26 -10.95
N LYS A 21 11.47 -1.66 -10.52
CA LYS A 21 11.70 -2.91 -9.79
C LYS A 21 11.89 -2.59 -8.31
N PHE A 22 11.21 -3.36 -7.46
CA PHE A 22 11.38 -3.27 -6.02
C PHE A 22 12.35 -4.35 -5.53
N LEU A 23 13.19 -3.98 -4.57
CA LEU A 23 14.09 -4.89 -3.88
C LEU A 23 13.80 -4.81 -2.39
N TYR A 24 13.58 -5.96 -1.76
CA TYR A 24 13.45 -6.07 -0.30
C TYR A 24 14.77 -6.56 0.28
N LEU A 25 15.31 -5.85 1.27
CA LEU A 25 16.58 -6.16 1.91
C LEU A 25 16.30 -6.66 3.33
N ASN A 26 16.51 -7.95 3.57
CA ASN A 26 16.22 -8.58 4.86
C ASN A 26 17.04 -8.01 6.03
N ASP A 27 18.26 -7.55 5.73
CA ASP A 27 19.20 -7.06 6.76
C ASP A 27 19.00 -5.57 7.08
N VAL A 28 18.05 -4.90 6.41
CA VAL A 28 17.75 -3.49 6.63
C VAL A 28 16.48 -3.38 7.47
N GLU A 29 16.65 -2.96 8.72
CA GLU A 29 15.56 -2.82 9.68
C GLU A 29 15.26 -1.35 10.01
N CYS A 30 13.99 -1.05 10.30
CA CYS A 30 13.55 0.24 10.81
C CYS A 30 12.75 0.00 12.09
N GLN A 31 13.06 0.75 13.15
CA GLN A 31 12.29 0.69 14.38
C GLN A 31 10.92 1.34 14.14
N CYS A 32 9.86 0.61 14.45
CA CYS A 32 8.48 1.07 14.26
C CYS A 32 7.79 1.29 15.59
N GLU A 33 6.96 2.34 15.64
CA GLU A 33 6.07 2.58 16.77
C GLU A 33 4.87 1.62 16.71
N LEU A 34 4.54 1.03 17.86
CA LEU A 34 3.36 0.19 18.00
C LEU A 34 2.17 1.01 18.52
N PRO A 35 0.93 0.66 18.14
CA PRO A 35 -0.25 1.28 18.73
C PRO A 35 -0.27 1.09 20.25
N GLU A 36 -0.58 2.16 20.98
CA GLU A 36 -0.62 2.20 22.44
C GLU A 36 -1.65 1.24 23.06
N SER A 37 -2.67 0.85 22.29
CA SER A 37 -3.78 0.01 22.76
C SER A 37 -4.28 -0.93 21.67
N TYR A 38 -4.94 -2.01 22.11
CA TYR A 38 -5.56 -2.97 21.21
C TYR A 38 -6.66 -2.33 20.35
N GLU A 39 -7.39 -1.34 20.87
CA GLU A 39 -8.40 -0.62 20.09
C GLU A 39 -7.77 0.19 18.96
N ALA A 40 -6.67 0.91 19.24
CA ALA A 40 -5.92 1.64 18.23
C ALA A 40 -5.37 0.70 17.15
N TYR A 41 -4.82 -0.45 17.56
CA TYR A 41 -4.38 -1.50 16.64
C TYR A 41 -5.53 -2.01 15.75
N ARG A 42 -6.71 -2.30 16.31
CA ARG A 42 -7.87 -2.74 15.52
C ARG A 42 -8.30 -1.71 14.49
N LYS A 43 -8.31 -0.42 14.86
CA LYS A 43 -8.63 0.68 13.92
C LYS A 43 -7.58 0.76 12.80
N GLN A 44 -6.30 0.62 13.14
CA GLN A 44 -5.21 0.61 12.16
C GLN A 44 -5.38 -0.56 11.18
N GLN A 45 -5.57 -1.78 11.69
CA GLN A 45 -5.80 -2.97 10.86
C GLN A 45 -7.01 -2.79 9.94
N HIS A 46 -8.13 -2.25 10.44
CA HIS A 46 -9.30 -2.00 9.59
C HIS A 46 -8.97 -1.11 8.40
N ARG A 47 -8.21 -0.02 8.60
CA ARG A 47 -7.77 0.87 7.50
C ARG A 47 -6.83 0.16 6.54
N TRP A 48 -5.89 -0.63 7.05
CA TRP A 48 -4.95 -1.40 6.25
C TRP A 48 -5.60 -2.49 5.41
N HIS A 49 -6.79 -2.94 5.76
CA HIS A 49 -7.53 -3.91 4.94
C HIS A 49 -8.52 -3.23 3.98
N SER A 50 -9.20 -2.17 4.41
CA SER A 50 -10.20 -1.49 3.58
C SER A 50 -9.58 -0.63 2.48
N GLY A 51 -8.49 0.09 2.79
CA GLY A 51 -7.79 0.95 1.86
C GLY A 51 -7.28 0.23 0.61
N PRO A 52 -6.55 -0.90 0.74
CA PRO A 52 -6.02 -1.61 -0.43
C PRO A 52 -7.10 -2.16 -1.34
N MET A 53 -8.25 -2.59 -0.78
CA MET A 53 -9.35 -3.08 -1.59
C MET A 53 -9.99 -1.96 -2.44
N GLN A 54 -10.08 -0.76 -1.88
CA GLN A 54 -10.50 0.42 -2.63
C GLN A 54 -9.47 0.78 -3.72
N LEU A 55 -8.18 0.79 -3.38
CA LEU A 55 -7.10 1.05 -4.33
C LEU A 55 -7.10 0.03 -5.47
N PHE A 56 -7.30 -1.26 -5.17
CA PHE A 56 -7.35 -2.32 -6.18
C PHE A 56 -8.42 -2.03 -7.23
N ARG A 57 -9.62 -1.60 -6.83
CA ARG A 57 -10.68 -1.20 -7.78
C ARG A 57 -10.26 -0.05 -8.69
N LEU A 58 -9.49 0.91 -8.17
CA LEU A 58 -9.00 2.07 -8.93
C LEU A 58 -7.91 1.70 -9.93
N CYS A 59 -7.03 0.77 -9.56
CA CYS A 59 -5.88 0.36 -10.39
C CYS A 59 -6.17 -0.89 -11.24
N PHE A 60 -7.32 -1.53 -11.07
CA PHE A 60 -7.64 -2.83 -11.69
C PHE A 60 -7.43 -2.84 -13.21
N VAL A 61 -7.96 -1.83 -13.90
CA VAL A 61 -7.86 -1.72 -15.37
C VAL A 61 -6.41 -1.46 -15.80
N ASP A 62 -5.68 -0.64 -15.04
CA ASP A 62 -4.29 -0.30 -15.35
C ASP A 62 -3.38 -1.53 -15.17
N ILE A 63 -3.64 -2.33 -14.13
CA ILE A 63 -2.94 -3.60 -13.89
C ILE A 63 -3.19 -4.59 -15.03
N ILE A 64 -4.45 -4.78 -15.46
CA ILE A 64 -4.79 -5.70 -16.56
C ILE A 64 -4.16 -5.27 -17.89
N LYS A 65 -4.08 -3.97 -18.15
CA LYS A 65 -3.49 -3.41 -19.38
C LYS A 65 -1.97 -3.35 -19.35
N SER A 66 -1.36 -3.58 -18.19
CA SER A 66 0.09 -3.50 -18.03
C SER A 66 0.81 -4.50 -18.94
N LYS A 67 1.89 -4.04 -19.57
CA LYS A 67 2.83 -4.87 -20.34
C LYS A 67 4.19 -5.03 -19.65
N VAL A 68 4.32 -4.43 -18.47
CA VAL A 68 5.44 -4.61 -17.56
C VAL A 68 5.39 -6.01 -16.99
#